data_AF-B1HWK7-F1
#
_entry.id   AF-B1HWK7-F1
#
_cell.length_a   1.000
_cell.length_b   1.000
_cell.length_c   1.000
_cell.angle_alpha   90.00
_cell.angle_beta   90.00
_cell.angle_gamma   90.00
#
_symmetry.space_group_name_H-M   'P 1'
#
loop_
_entity.id
_entity.type
_entity.pdbx_description
1 polymer ?
#
loop_
_entity_poly.entity_id
_entity_poly.type
_entity_poly.pdbx_seq_one_letter_code
_entity_poly.pdbx_strand_id
1 'polypeptide(L)' 'MSYLPFLMPHTSGDKLRALMDRHYPEAEHLRTMPTYKEVETTPRKVLAMILLRAHFSIHNEYIL' A
#
# COMPACT_ATOMS: atom_id res chain seq x y z
N MET A 1 18.24 -5.41 6.72
CA MET A 1 16.98 -5.12 7.45
C MET A 1 15.98 -4.74 6.39
N SER A 2 15.11 -5.67 6.00
CA SER A 2 14.10 -5.43 4.97
C SER A 2 12.84 -4.97 5.68
N TYR A 3 12.57 -3.67 5.68
CA TYR A 3 11.36 -3.11 6.26
C TYR A 3 10.18 -3.40 5.32
N LEU A 4 9.03 -3.78 5.90
CA LEU A 4 7.84 -4.13 5.12
C LEU A 4 7.09 -2.85 4.73
N PRO A 5 6.86 -2.61 3.43
CA PRO A 5 5.97 -1.55 2.96
C PRO A 5 4.59 -1.62 3.61
N PHE A 6 4.03 -0.47 3.97
CA PHE A 6 2.69 -0.39 4.55
C PHE A 6 1.71 0.17 3.52
N LEU A 7 0.66 -0.60 3.22
CA LEU A 7 -0.38 -0.17 2.29
C LEU A 7 -1.43 0.64 3.04
N MET A 8 -1.62 1.90 2.63
CA MET A 8 -2.56 2.80 3.28
C MET A 8 -3.65 3.34 2.35
N PRO A 9 -4.83 3.62 2.91
CA PRO A 9 -5.84 4.40 2.22
C PRO A 9 -5.34 5.83 1.98
N HIS A 10 -5.81 6.43 0.88
CA HIS A 10 -5.36 7.75 0.47
C HIS A 10 -5.71 8.84 1.50
N THR A 11 -6.97 8.86 1.98
CA THR A 11 -7.51 9.95 2.81
C THR A 11 -7.47 9.68 4.31
N SER A 12 -7.91 8.49 4.76
CA SER A 12 -7.92 8.14 6.19
C SER A 12 -6.52 7.82 6.74
N GLY A 13 -5.54 7.54 5.86
CA GLY A 13 -4.18 7.13 6.22
C GLY A 13 -3.24 8.26 6.63
N ASP A 14 -3.60 9.53 6.45
CA ASP A 14 -2.66 10.67 6.59
C ASP A 14 -2.04 10.79 7.98
N LYS A 15 -2.83 10.55 9.05
CA LYS A 15 -2.32 10.63 10.44
C LYS A 15 -1.30 9.53 10.74
N LEU A 16 -1.57 8.30 10.28
CA LEU A 16 -0.64 7.18 10.45
C LEU A 16 0.64 7.42 9.64
N ARG A 17 0.50 7.98 8.43
CA ARG A 17 1.62 8.34 7.56
C ARG A 17 2.54 9.36 8.22
N ALA A 18 1.98 10.40 8.83
CA ALA A 18 2.77 11.37 9.60
C ALA A 18 3.51 10.75 10.79
N LEU A 19 2.91 9.77 11.47
CA LEU A 19 3.59 9.03 12.54
C LEU A 19 4.70 8.13 11.99
N MET A 20 4.47 7.45 10.87
CA MET A 20 5.47 6.62 10.19
C MET A 20 6.63 7.48 9.69
N ASP A 21 6.39 8.60 9.02
CA ASP A 21 7.43 9.51 8.55
C ASP A 21 8.33 10.00 9.71
N ARG A 22 7.73 10.18 10.91
CA ARG A 22 8.45 10.60 12.12
C ARG A 22 9.30 9.50 12.76
N HIS A 23 8.77 8.27 12.81
CA HIS A 23 9.36 7.18 13.58
C HIS A 23 10.12 6.14 12.73
N TYR A 24 9.79 6.06 11.45
CA TYR A 24 10.30 5.10 10.46
C TYR A 24 10.44 5.80 9.09
N PRO A 25 11.27 6.85 8.96
CA PRO A 25 11.45 7.59 7.71
C PRO A 25 11.98 6.71 6.56
N GLU A 26 12.53 5.55 6.85
CA GLU A 26 12.97 4.54 5.89
C GLU A 26 11.83 3.69 5.30
N ALA A 27 10.62 3.76 5.88
CA ALA A 27 9.49 2.97 5.43
C ALA A 27 8.92 3.49 4.10
N GLU A 28 8.75 2.59 3.13
CA GLU A 28 8.08 2.92 1.89
C GLU A 28 6.55 2.92 2.06
N HIS A 29 5.93 4.04 1.70
CA HIS A 29 4.49 4.24 1.78
C HIS A 29 3.78 3.89 0.48
N LEU A 30 3.09 2.75 0.46
CA LEU A 30 2.24 2.34 -0.67
C LEU A 30 0.84 2.91 -0.50
N ARG A 31 0.26 3.39 -1.60
CA ARG A 31 -1.04 4.08 -1.60
C ARG A 31 -2.00 3.48 -2.61
N THR A 32 -3.24 3.31 -2.20
CA THR A 32 -4.35 3.11 -3.15
C THR A 32 -4.80 4.43 -3.75
N MET A 33 -5.53 4.38 -4.86
CA MET A 33 -6.08 5.59 -5.48
C MET A 33 -7.18 6.22 -4.61
N PRO A 34 -7.31 7.57 -4.60
CA PRO A 34 -8.33 8.27 -3.82
C PRO A 34 -9.75 7.75 -4.07
N THR A 35 -10.03 7.33 -5.31
CA THR A 35 -11.34 6.81 -5.76
C THR A 35 -11.84 5.63 -4.92
N TYR A 36 -10.93 4.79 -4.39
CA TYR A 36 -11.32 3.63 -3.61
C TYR A 36 -11.62 3.96 -2.15
N LYS A 37 -11.13 5.10 -1.64
CA LYS A 37 -11.24 5.56 -0.24
C LYS A 37 -10.48 4.68 0.76
N GLU A 38 -10.79 3.39 0.80
CA GLU A 38 -10.20 2.40 1.70
C GLU A 38 -9.37 1.35 0.94
N VAL A 39 -8.52 0.61 1.65
CA VAL A 39 -7.74 -0.50 1.07
C VAL A 39 -8.67 -1.66 0.70
N GLU A 40 -9.61 -2.00 1.58
CA GLU A 40 -10.54 -3.14 1.41
C GLU A 40 -11.44 -2.99 0.16
N THR A 41 -11.82 -1.77 -0.18
CA THR A 41 -12.67 -1.44 -1.32
C THR A 41 -11.90 -1.32 -2.63
N THR A 42 -10.57 -1.42 -2.60
CA THR A 42 -9.74 -1.40 -3.80
C THR A 42 -9.82 -2.76 -4.52
N PRO A 43 -10.12 -2.81 -5.83
CA PRO A 43 -10.17 -4.07 -6.58
C PRO A 43 -8.87 -4.88 -6.41
N ARG A 44 -9.01 -6.19 -6.19
CA ARG A 44 -7.86 -7.08 -5.91
C ARG A 44 -6.76 -7.01 -6.97
N LYS A 45 -7.14 -6.91 -8.25
CA LYS A 45 -6.19 -6.74 -9.36
C LYS A 45 -5.39 -5.43 -9.29
N VAL A 46 -6.00 -4.36 -8.78
CA VAL A 46 -5.32 -3.07 -8.56
C VAL A 46 -4.36 -3.18 -7.37
N LEU A 47 -4.77 -3.82 -6.27
CA LEU A 47 -3.88 -4.10 -5.13
C LEU A 47 -2.68 -4.95 -5.54
N ALA A 48 -2.91 -6.03 -6.29
CA ALA A 48 -1.88 -6.88 -6.86
C ALA A 48 -0.87 -6.08 -7.69
N MET A 49 -1.34 -5.16 -8.53
CA MET A 49 -0.48 -4.31 -9.36
C MET A 49 0.37 -3.34 -8.51
N ILE A 50 -0.22 -2.73 -7.46
CA ILE A 50 0.52 -1.85 -6.54
C ILE A 50 1.65 -2.62 -5.85
N LEU A 51 1.33 -3.81 -5.31
CA LEU A 51 2.30 -4.64 -4.61
C LEU A 51 3.37 -5.22 -5.55
N LEU A 52 2.99 -5.63 -6.76
CA LEU A 52 3.95 -6.10 -7.76
C LEU A 52 4.97 -5.02 -8.14
N ARG A 53 4.52 -3.75 -8.26
CA ARG A 53 5.41 -2.60 -8.51
C ARG A 53 6.33 -2.30 -7.33
N ALA A 54 5.92 -2.65 -6.12
CA ALA A 54 6.74 -2.60 -4.92
C ALA A 54 7.57 -3.88 -4.71
N HIS A 55 7.73 -4.70 -5.76
CA HIS A 55 8.57 -5.89 -5.79
C HIS A 55 8.14 -7.03 -4.84
N PHE A 56 6.86 -7.06 -4.45
CA PHE A 56 6.31 -8.22 -3.77
C PHE A 56 6.04 -9.37 -4.75
N SER A 57 6.21 -10.60 -4.27
CA SER A 57 5.68 -11.78 -4.94
C SER A 57 4.17 -11.84 -4.73
N ILE A 58 3.42 -12.02 -5.81
CA ILE A 58 1.95 -12.04 -5.81
C ILE A 58 1.48 -13.35 -6.41
N HIS A 59 0.48 -13.97 -5.78
CA HIS A 59 -0.12 -15.18 -6.32
C HIS A 59 -0.84 -14.89 -7.64
N ASN A 60 -0.69 -15.80 -8.61
CA ASN A 60 -1.12 -15.58 -10.00
C ASN A 60 -2.63 -15.34 -10.14
N GLU A 61 -3.46 -15.88 -9.24
CA GLU A 61 -4.91 -15.68 -9.24
C GLU A 61 -5.34 -14.22 -9.03
N TYR A 62 -4.43 -13.35 -8.56
CA TYR A 62 -4.71 -11.92 -8.39
C TYR A 62 -4.17 -11.06 -9.54
N ILE A 63 -3.42 -11.64 -10.48
CA ILE A 63 -2.79 -10.93 -11.61
C ILE A 63 -3.59 -11.14 -12.91
N LEU A 64 -4.04 -12.38 -13.14
CA LEU A 64 -4.70 -12.83 -14.35
C LEU A 64 -6.13 -12.26 -14.46
#